data_AF-A0A517TUK8-F1
#
_entry.id   AF-A0A517TUK8-F1
#
_cell.length_a   1.000
_cell.length_b   1.000
_cell.length_c   1.000
_cell.angle_alpha   90.00
_cell.angle_beta   90.00
_cell.angle_gamma   90.00
#
_symmetry.space_group_name_H-M   'P 1'
#
loop_
_entity.id
_entity.type
_entity.pdbx_description
1 polymer ?
#
loop_
_entity_poly.entity_id
_entity_poly.type
_entity_poly.pdbx_seq_one_letter_code
_entity_poly.pdbx_strand_id
1 'polypeptide(L)'
;MLRREFFTLMRLLTGAAVVAASVDAADAYDIVNRWGATQVDGGGLQRGDPVTLRWSLVPDGQAYSRSGNSQLIQYLDDGWNVPAAQRVPDLTGRSWWSVMNTAYAQFGRVSGIKMVYVAEQNGNGSDTGLEGDVRIGGENIDGTPGGALADNTFPNDGDMRIDTTRETNGRPTFWHSTEAPLRNLMIHETGHGVGLGHAQNTGVAAVMEGGLRTDIWGLQFDDVYALNRQYGDPLERNGGNNTAGTATKLGNVTLGGFVSVGGDSVDSVVQQFDDDWTGIDGTTDADWFHFTTTEPGFVDLKLTPLGPSYVSVQQGNFNAAAQSDLVLQLFRSEPSVTLISTADNTGLGGVETIGARYLATPGAYLARVRGTQDLNQFYQFDVSLNAAPSAGTSADLNLDGASNAADWALFVANSYTAFGGLAQIEAFQRGDLDFDGDNDVADFRFFKTAYIAANGAAAFASLLSVPEPETVSLAAFAAACCVLGRRTASRP
;
A
#
# COMPACT_ATOMS: atom_id res chain seq x y z
N MET A 1 30.25 33.51 -62.70
CA MET A 1 31.52 32.86 -63.07
C MET A 1 32.67 33.69 -62.51
N LEU A 2 33.13 33.38 -61.29
CA LEU A 2 34.42 33.84 -60.73
C LEU A 2 34.65 33.13 -59.39
N ARG A 3 35.72 32.33 -59.35
CA ARG A 3 36.27 31.65 -58.16
C ARG A 3 36.97 32.66 -57.25
N ARG A 4 36.90 32.44 -55.93
CA ARG A 4 37.98 32.75 -54.98
C ARG A 4 37.98 31.72 -53.86
N GLU A 5 39.08 30.97 -53.77
CA GLU A 5 39.46 30.15 -52.63
C GLU A 5 40.11 31.03 -51.56
N PHE A 6 39.90 30.72 -50.27
CA PHE A 6 40.76 31.16 -49.18
C PHE A 6 40.86 30.07 -48.10
N PHE A 7 42.06 29.50 -48.00
CA PHE A 7 42.79 28.94 -46.86
C PHE A 7 42.01 28.62 -45.56
N THR A 8 41.96 27.33 -45.22
CA THR A 8 41.66 26.83 -43.86
C THR A 8 42.94 26.74 -43.04
N LEU A 9 42.99 27.50 -41.93
CA LEU A 9 44.07 27.43 -40.94
C LEU A 9 43.78 26.29 -39.95
N MET A 10 44.69 25.32 -39.91
CA MET A 10 44.68 24.15 -39.05
C MET A 10 45.05 24.55 -37.61
N ARG A 11 44.14 24.35 -36.64
CA ARG A 11 44.45 24.36 -35.20
C ARG A 11 44.30 22.93 -34.67
N LEU A 12 45.43 22.35 -34.26
CA LEU A 12 45.46 21.18 -33.38
C LEU A 12 44.83 21.57 -32.03
N LEU A 13 43.77 20.86 -31.64
CA LEU A 13 43.29 20.80 -30.26
C LEU A 13 43.15 19.31 -29.93
N THR A 14 44.06 18.83 -29.09
CA THR A 14 44.01 17.53 -28.41
C THR A 14 42.79 17.54 -27.48
N GLY A 15 41.70 16.88 -27.90
CA GLY A 15 40.51 16.67 -27.08
C GLY A 15 40.68 15.43 -26.20
N ALA A 16 40.73 15.62 -24.89
CA ALA A 16 40.36 14.58 -23.95
C ALA A 16 38.86 14.33 -24.11
N ALA A 17 38.48 13.13 -24.53
CA ALA A 17 37.08 12.73 -24.60
C ALA A 17 36.59 12.44 -23.18
N VAL A 18 35.91 13.41 -22.57
CA VAL A 18 34.98 13.14 -21.48
C VAL A 18 33.80 12.43 -22.13
N VAL A 19 33.62 11.15 -21.84
CA VAL A 19 32.37 10.44 -22.14
C VAL A 19 31.33 11.05 -21.20
N ALA A 20 30.49 11.92 -21.74
CA ALA A 20 29.31 12.38 -21.04
C ALA A 20 28.33 11.20 -20.97
N ALA A 21 28.18 10.63 -19.78
CA ALA A 21 26.99 9.86 -19.46
C ALA A 21 25.79 10.80 -19.62
N SER A 22 24.82 10.43 -20.46
CA SER A 22 23.54 11.11 -20.49
C SER A 22 22.90 10.96 -19.11
N VAL A 23 22.77 12.08 -18.40
CA VAL A 23 22.04 12.13 -17.14
C VAL A 23 20.57 12.17 -17.53
N ASP A 24 19.97 10.99 -17.71
CA ASP A 24 18.51 10.90 -17.77
C ASP A 24 17.98 11.34 -16.39
N ALA A 25 16.95 12.19 -16.43
CA ALA A 25 16.33 12.75 -15.24
C ALA A 25 15.56 11.63 -14.52
N ALA A 26 15.78 11.50 -13.21
CA ALA A 26 15.18 10.49 -12.36
C ALA A 26 14.02 11.11 -11.55
N ASP A 27 12.83 10.54 -11.72
CA ASP A 27 11.62 10.88 -10.96
C ASP A 27 11.67 10.35 -9.51
N ALA A 28 10.76 10.80 -8.63
CA ALA A 28 10.45 9.95 -7.45
C ALA A 28 9.84 8.65 -7.97
N TYR A 29 10.18 7.51 -7.36
CA TYR A 29 9.69 6.20 -7.75
C TYR A 29 9.80 5.99 -9.28
N ASP A 30 10.94 6.33 -9.88
CA ASP A 30 11.12 6.31 -11.33
C ASP A 30 10.78 4.94 -11.93
N ILE A 31 9.77 4.94 -12.79
CA ILE A 31 9.21 3.76 -13.44
C ILE A 31 9.49 3.90 -14.93
N VAL A 32 10.26 2.96 -15.46
CA VAL A 32 10.58 2.89 -16.89
C VAL A 32 9.60 1.97 -17.61
N ASN A 33 9.38 0.76 -17.08
CA ASN A 33 8.51 -0.24 -17.69
C ASN A 33 8.09 -1.31 -16.67
N ARG A 34 7.46 -2.39 -17.14
CA ARG A 34 7.16 -3.60 -16.38
C ARG A 34 7.28 -4.86 -17.23
N TRP A 35 7.25 -6.01 -16.57
CA TRP A 35 7.05 -7.30 -17.23
C TRP A 35 5.65 -7.38 -17.86
N GLY A 36 5.60 -7.66 -19.17
CA GLY A 36 4.35 -7.90 -19.91
C GLY A 36 4.00 -9.39 -20.06
N ALA A 37 5.00 -10.27 -19.87
CA ALA A 37 4.83 -11.71 -19.82
C ALA A 37 5.95 -12.38 -19.04
N THR A 38 5.67 -13.49 -18.35
CA THR A 38 6.71 -14.34 -17.72
C THR A 38 6.54 -15.80 -18.15
N GLN A 39 7.55 -16.63 -17.91
CA GLN A 39 7.45 -18.08 -18.13
C GLN A 39 6.36 -18.75 -17.30
N VAL A 40 6.01 -18.20 -16.12
CA VAL A 40 5.06 -18.80 -15.18
C VAL A 40 3.65 -18.26 -15.38
N ASP A 41 3.51 -16.94 -15.52
CA ASP A 41 2.21 -16.25 -15.55
C ASP A 41 1.68 -16.07 -16.97
N GLY A 42 2.51 -16.31 -18.00
CA GLY A 42 2.15 -16.06 -19.39
C GLY A 42 2.11 -14.57 -19.70
N GLY A 43 1.46 -14.20 -20.80
CA GLY A 43 1.37 -12.81 -21.26
C GLY A 43 0.04 -12.12 -20.97
N GLY A 44 0.02 -10.80 -21.17
CA GLY A 44 -1.17 -9.97 -20.95
C GLY A 44 -1.24 -9.34 -19.57
N LEU A 45 -0.11 -9.35 -18.85
CA LEU A 45 0.03 -8.75 -17.53
C LEU A 45 -0.19 -7.24 -17.60
N GLN A 46 -1.00 -6.75 -16.68
CA GLN A 46 -1.38 -5.36 -16.51
C GLN A 46 -0.81 -4.81 -15.22
N ARG A 47 -0.80 -3.48 -15.11
CA ARG A 47 -0.45 -2.81 -13.86
C ARG A 47 -1.33 -3.31 -12.70
N GLY A 48 -0.71 -3.50 -11.54
CA GLY A 48 -1.31 -4.15 -10.38
C GLY A 48 -1.10 -5.67 -10.39
N ASP A 49 -0.99 -6.31 -11.56
CA ASP A 49 -0.84 -7.76 -11.62
C ASP A 49 0.49 -8.22 -10.99
N PRO A 50 0.45 -9.20 -10.08
CA PRO A 50 1.65 -9.81 -9.50
C PRO A 50 2.39 -10.62 -10.56
N VAL A 51 3.67 -10.87 -10.34
CA VAL A 51 4.49 -11.67 -11.26
C VAL A 51 5.33 -12.68 -10.51
N THR A 52 5.47 -13.87 -11.09
CA THR A 52 6.45 -14.88 -10.68
C THR A 52 7.58 -14.91 -11.70
N LEU A 53 8.74 -14.42 -11.31
CA LEU A 53 9.96 -14.43 -12.11
C LEU A 53 10.86 -15.56 -11.66
N ARG A 54 11.23 -16.41 -12.60
CA ARG A 54 12.32 -17.36 -12.39
C ARG A 54 13.64 -16.63 -12.52
N TRP A 55 14.58 -16.95 -11.65
CA TRP A 55 15.95 -16.48 -11.81
C TRP A 55 16.93 -17.65 -11.83
N SER A 56 18.04 -17.48 -12.55
CA SER A 56 19.08 -18.50 -12.67
C SER A 56 20.47 -17.88 -12.69
N LEU A 57 21.48 -18.71 -12.43
CA LEU A 57 22.89 -18.35 -12.58
C LEU A 57 23.44 -19.06 -13.79
N VAL A 58 24.01 -18.29 -14.72
CA VAL A 58 24.61 -18.80 -15.94
C VAL A 58 25.90 -19.53 -15.59
N PRO A 59 26.03 -20.84 -15.89
CA PRO A 59 27.24 -21.60 -15.60
C PRO A 59 28.48 -20.96 -16.22
N ASP A 60 29.60 -21.00 -15.51
CA ASP A 60 30.86 -20.49 -16.06
C ASP A 60 31.22 -21.20 -17.38
N GLY A 61 31.68 -20.42 -18.36
CA GLY A 61 31.97 -20.92 -19.70
C GLY A 61 30.80 -20.86 -20.68
N GLN A 62 29.58 -20.54 -20.22
CA GLN A 62 28.38 -20.48 -21.07
C GLN A 62 28.05 -19.04 -21.47
N ALA A 63 27.43 -18.89 -22.65
CA ALA A 63 26.93 -17.62 -23.15
C ALA A 63 25.46 -17.40 -22.72
N TYR A 64 25.07 -16.13 -22.63
CA TYR A 64 23.69 -15.68 -22.45
C TYR A 64 23.52 -14.31 -23.13
N SER A 65 22.38 -13.64 -22.96
CA SER A 65 22.05 -12.39 -23.69
C SER A 65 23.08 -11.27 -23.48
N ARG A 66 23.73 -11.20 -22.29
CA ARG A 66 24.65 -10.12 -21.91
C ARG A 66 26.14 -10.45 -22.07
N SER A 67 26.50 -11.72 -22.23
CA SER A 67 27.90 -12.16 -22.33
C SER A 67 28.06 -13.42 -23.17
N GLY A 68 29.17 -13.49 -23.91
CA GLY A 68 29.56 -14.71 -24.63
C GLY A 68 30.20 -15.79 -23.75
N ASN A 69 30.56 -15.48 -22.49
CA ASN A 69 31.26 -16.40 -21.60
C ASN A 69 31.17 -15.93 -20.14
N SER A 70 30.19 -16.45 -19.39
CA SER A 70 30.05 -16.18 -17.95
C SER A 70 31.28 -16.67 -17.17
N GLN A 71 31.69 -15.90 -16.15
CA GLN A 71 32.80 -16.18 -15.23
C GLN A 71 32.39 -15.93 -13.76
N LEU A 72 31.09 -15.74 -13.52
CA LEU A 72 30.57 -15.25 -12.25
C LEU A 72 30.77 -16.22 -11.09
N ILE A 73 30.53 -17.51 -11.30
CA ILE A 73 30.47 -18.49 -10.21
C ILE A 73 31.86 -18.63 -9.58
N GLN A 74 32.90 -18.83 -10.39
CA GLN A 74 34.28 -18.89 -9.93
C GLN A 74 34.73 -17.57 -9.31
N TYR A 75 34.29 -16.43 -9.88
CA TYR A 75 34.60 -15.12 -9.32
C TYR A 75 34.03 -14.97 -7.90
N LEU A 76 32.74 -15.29 -7.68
CA LEU A 76 32.13 -15.24 -6.34
C LEU A 76 32.74 -16.26 -5.38
N ASP A 77 33.04 -17.47 -5.84
CA ASP A 77 33.69 -18.50 -5.02
C ASP A 77 35.04 -18.07 -4.46
N ASP A 78 35.83 -17.37 -5.26
CA ASP A 78 37.11 -16.84 -4.82
C ASP A 78 36.94 -15.68 -3.85
N GLY A 79 35.95 -14.81 -4.07
CA GLY A 79 35.70 -13.64 -3.23
C GLY A 79 35.23 -14.02 -1.84
N TRP A 80 34.38 -15.04 -1.76
CA TRP A 80 33.78 -15.54 -0.53
C TRP A 80 34.56 -16.70 0.10
N ASN A 81 35.73 -17.03 -0.45
CA ASN A 81 36.58 -18.13 0.00
C ASN A 81 35.81 -19.46 0.12
N VAL A 82 34.94 -19.75 -0.84
CA VAL A 82 34.15 -20.99 -0.87
C VAL A 82 35.11 -22.19 -0.90
N PRO A 83 35.04 -23.10 0.09
CA PRO A 83 35.88 -24.29 0.15
C PRO A 83 35.71 -25.17 -1.10
N ALA A 84 36.81 -25.76 -1.57
CA ALA A 84 36.78 -26.64 -2.75
C ALA A 84 35.73 -27.76 -2.67
N ALA A 85 35.48 -28.31 -1.46
CA ALA A 85 34.46 -29.33 -1.23
C ALA A 85 33.02 -28.84 -1.46
N GLN A 86 32.77 -27.54 -1.38
CA GLN A 86 31.48 -26.91 -1.66
C GLN A 86 31.38 -26.41 -3.11
N ARG A 87 32.48 -26.42 -3.88
CA ARG A 87 32.50 -25.99 -5.29
C ARG A 87 31.92 -27.05 -6.24
N VAL A 88 30.70 -27.49 -5.93
CA VAL A 88 29.91 -28.47 -6.70
C VAL A 88 28.85 -27.75 -7.55
N PRO A 89 28.25 -28.42 -8.56
CA PRO A 89 27.24 -27.80 -9.44
C PRO A 89 26.01 -27.26 -8.72
N ASP A 90 25.61 -27.86 -7.60
CA ASP A 90 24.58 -27.28 -6.73
C ASP A 90 25.13 -26.04 -6.01
N LEU A 91 24.64 -24.87 -6.42
CA LEU A 91 25.08 -23.58 -5.93
C LEU A 91 24.44 -23.20 -4.60
N THR A 92 23.39 -23.91 -4.17
CA THR A 92 22.57 -23.49 -3.02
C THR A 92 23.31 -23.56 -1.68
N GLY A 93 24.40 -24.33 -1.62
CA GLY A 93 25.27 -24.44 -0.45
C GLY A 93 26.36 -23.36 -0.34
N ARG A 94 26.46 -22.42 -1.30
CA ARG A 94 27.50 -21.37 -1.30
C ARG A 94 27.13 -20.26 -0.33
N SER A 95 28.12 -19.63 0.31
CA SER A 95 27.86 -18.52 1.24
C SER A 95 27.29 -17.28 0.55
N TRP A 96 27.81 -16.95 -0.64
CA TRP A 96 27.29 -15.86 -1.47
C TRP A 96 25.87 -16.14 -2.00
N TRP A 97 25.50 -17.42 -2.17
CA TRP A 97 24.16 -17.80 -2.63
C TRP A 97 23.09 -17.33 -1.64
N SER A 98 23.33 -17.49 -0.33
CA SER A 98 22.40 -17.02 0.69
C SER A 98 22.16 -15.52 0.61
N VAL A 99 23.17 -14.73 0.23
CA VAL A 99 23.07 -13.27 0.09
C VAL A 99 22.22 -12.90 -1.11
N MET A 100 22.48 -13.50 -2.27
CA MET A 100 21.69 -13.27 -3.49
C MET A 100 20.23 -13.72 -3.32
N ASN A 101 20.01 -14.89 -2.71
CA ASN A 101 18.66 -15.39 -2.45
C ASN A 101 17.90 -14.51 -1.45
N THR A 102 18.57 -13.96 -0.44
CA THR A 102 17.97 -13.01 0.52
C THR A 102 17.64 -11.68 -0.15
N ALA A 103 18.50 -11.18 -1.04
CA ALA A 103 18.22 -9.98 -1.83
C ALA A 103 16.93 -10.15 -2.64
N TYR A 104 16.76 -11.27 -3.35
CA TYR A 104 15.55 -11.54 -4.12
C TYR A 104 14.29 -11.74 -3.27
N ALA A 105 14.43 -12.30 -2.07
CA ALA A 105 13.31 -12.45 -1.15
C ALA A 105 12.71 -11.08 -0.72
N GLN A 106 13.49 -10.00 -0.75
CA GLN A 106 13.00 -8.67 -0.39
C GLN A 106 11.90 -8.16 -1.32
N PHE A 107 11.98 -8.43 -2.63
CA PHE A 107 10.96 -8.00 -3.59
C PHE A 107 9.59 -8.57 -3.26
N GLY A 108 9.52 -9.86 -2.94
CA GLY A 108 8.26 -10.52 -2.59
C GLY A 108 7.75 -10.22 -1.20
N ARG A 109 8.60 -9.70 -0.32
CA ARG A 109 8.17 -9.23 1.00
C ARG A 109 7.33 -7.95 0.91
N VAL A 110 7.63 -7.08 -0.06
CA VAL A 110 7.08 -5.73 -0.13
C VAL A 110 6.18 -5.49 -1.34
N SER A 111 6.05 -6.46 -2.26
CA SER A 111 5.26 -6.32 -3.50
C SER A 111 4.68 -7.66 -3.98
N GLY A 112 3.91 -7.60 -5.06
CA GLY A 112 3.40 -8.77 -5.77
C GLY A 112 4.44 -9.56 -6.59
N ILE A 113 5.71 -9.14 -6.62
CA ILE A 113 6.79 -9.87 -7.29
C ILE A 113 7.17 -11.12 -6.49
N LYS A 114 7.38 -12.25 -7.17
CA LYS A 114 7.90 -13.48 -6.57
C LYS A 114 9.10 -13.99 -7.35
N MET A 115 10.25 -14.00 -6.71
CA MET A 115 11.50 -14.52 -7.30
C MET A 115 11.67 -16.01 -6.96
N VAL A 116 11.84 -16.86 -7.97
CA VAL A 116 11.98 -18.31 -7.80
C VAL A 116 13.24 -18.82 -8.50
N TYR A 117 14.16 -19.43 -7.77
CA TYR A 117 15.37 -19.98 -8.38
C TYR A 117 15.06 -21.22 -9.23
N VAL A 118 15.69 -21.30 -10.40
CA VAL A 118 15.83 -22.52 -11.20
C VAL A 118 17.32 -22.76 -11.51
N ALA A 119 17.78 -23.99 -11.35
CA ALA A 119 19.15 -24.35 -11.66
C ALA A 119 19.29 -24.70 -13.15
N GLU A 120 20.20 -24.03 -13.86
CA GLU A 120 20.53 -24.37 -15.26
C GLU A 120 21.32 -25.69 -15.35
N GLN A 121 21.95 -26.12 -14.26
CA GLN A 121 22.65 -27.40 -14.16
C GLN A 121 22.13 -28.23 -12.98
N ASN A 122 22.04 -29.54 -13.18
CA ASN A 122 21.73 -30.48 -12.10
C ASN A 122 22.99 -30.77 -11.25
N GLY A 123 22.84 -31.57 -10.18
CA GLY A 123 23.96 -31.91 -9.28
C GLY A 123 25.16 -32.61 -9.94
N ASN A 124 25.01 -33.12 -11.16
CA ASN A 124 26.10 -33.71 -11.95
C ASN A 124 26.72 -32.71 -12.96
N GLY A 125 26.29 -31.44 -12.94
CA GLY A 125 26.75 -30.41 -13.87
C GLY A 125 26.17 -30.54 -15.28
N SER A 126 25.15 -31.38 -15.47
CA SER A 126 24.45 -31.49 -16.76
C SER A 126 23.34 -30.46 -16.85
N ASP A 127 23.16 -29.89 -18.04
CA ASP A 127 22.08 -28.95 -18.36
C ASP A 127 20.71 -29.53 -17.99
N THR A 128 19.88 -28.73 -17.31
CA THR A 128 18.51 -29.07 -16.92
C THR A 128 17.48 -28.71 -18.00
N GLY A 129 17.87 -27.89 -18.98
CA GLY A 129 16.97 -27.25 -19.94
C GLY A 129 16.10 -26.15 -19.33
N LEU A 130 16.40 -25.70 -18.10
CA LEU A 130 15.74 -24.58 -17.45
C LEU A 130 16.63 -23.34 -17.53
N GLU A 131 16.02 -22.21 -17.87
CA GLU A 131 16.62 -20.88 -17.78
C GLU A 131 15.65 -19.97 -17.02
N GLY A 132 16.18 -19.01 -16.26
CA GLY A 132 15.37 -18.00 -15.60
C GLY A 132 14.65 -17.08 -16.60
N ASP A 133 13.59 -16.42 -16.14
CA ASP A 133 13.16 -15.16 -16.75
C ASP A 133 14.28 -14.11 -16.61
N VAL A 134 15.00 -14.15 -15.49
CA VAL A 134 16.18 -13.31 -15.19
C VAL A 134 17.41 -14.20 -15.04
N ARG A 135 18.37 -14.12 -15.96
CA ARG A 135 19.64 -14.84 -15.87
C ARG A 135 20.74 -13.92 -15.39
N ILE A 136 21.57 -14.42 -14.47
CA ILE A 136 22.66 -13.65 -13.87
C ILE A 136 23.97 -14.30 -14.29
N GLY A 137 24.81 -13.55 -14.99
CA GLY A 137 26.15 -13.96 -15.35
C GLY A 137 27.16 -12.86 -15.03
N GLY A 138 28.40 -13.07 -15.45
CA GLY A 138 29.44 -12.08 -15.20
C GLY A 138 30.59 -12.18 -16.19
N GLU A 139 31.13 -11.03 -16.56
CA GLU A 139 32.32 -10.90 -17.39
C GLU A 139 33.04 -9.60 -17.06
N ASN A 140 34.22 -9.40 -17.63
CA ASN A 140 34.92 -8.12 -17.53
C ASN A 140 34.17 -7.05 -18.36
N ILE A 141 33.65 -6.01 -17.71
CA ILE A 141 32.86 -4.96 -18.37
C ILE A 141 33.78 -3.86 -18.92
N ASP A 142 34.66 -3.30 -18.09
CA ASP A 142 35.44 -2.09 -18.44
C ASP A 142 36.94 -2.21 -18.11
N GLY A 143 37.39 -3.35 -17.61
CA GLY A 143 38.78 -3.61 -17.23
C GLY A 143 39.24 -2.88 -15.96
N THR A 144 38.35 -2.17 -15.26
CA THR A 144 38.69 -1.31 -14.13
C THR A 144 38.08 -1.86 -12.83
N PRO A 145 38.88 -2.36 -11.88
CA PRO A 145 38.37 -2.82 -10.58
C PRO A 145 37.60 -1.71 -9.86
N GLY A 146 36.32 -1.94 -9.58
CA GLY A 146 35.44 -0.96 -8.95
C GLY A 146 34.98 0.18 -9.86
N GLY A 147 35.10 0.01 -11.19
CA GLY A 147 34.45 0.84 -12.20
C GLY A 147 32.95 0.52 -12.28
N ALA A 148 32.44 0.20 -13.47
CA ALA A 148 31.10 -0.35 -13.60
C ALA A 148 30.98 -1.67 -12.81
N LEU A 149 30.05 -1.75 -11.86
CA LEU A 149 29.92 -2.91 -10.97
C LEU A 149 29.04 -4.00 -11.59
N ALA A 150 27.96 -3.60 -12.25
CA ALA A 150 27.04 -4.46 -12.96
C ALA A 150 26.17 -3.62 -13.91
N ASP A 151 25.38 -4.30 -14.73
CA ASP A 151 24.24 -3.74 -15.43
C ASP A 151 23.13 -4.78 -15.62
N ASN A 152 21.90 -4.31 -15.80
CA ASN A 152 20.73 -5.15 -16.01
C ASN A 152 19.91 -4.72 -17.23
N THR A 153 19.35 -5.68 -17.97
CA THR A 153 18.34 -5.36 -18.98
C THR A 153 17.01 -5.02 -18.28
N PHE A 154 16.25 -4.07 -18.85
CA PHE A 154 14.89 -3.80 -18.41
C PHE A 154 13.95 -5.02 -18.60
N PRO A 155 12.76 -5.04 -17.96
CA PRO A 155 11.98 -6.23 -17.65
C PRO A 155 11.83 -7.34 -18.67
N ASN A 156 11.45 -7.11 -19.93
CA ASN A 156 11.11 -8.25 -20.83
C ASN A 156 12.30 -9.12 -21.31
N ASP A 157 13.42 -9.08 -20.59
CA ASP A 157 14.60 -9.93 -20.69
C ASP A 157 15.26 -10.01 -19.30
N GLY A 158 15.37 -8.88 -18.58
CA GLY A 158 15.72 -8.86 -17.16
C GLY A 158 17.13 -9.36 -16.79
N ASP A 159 17.92 -9.85 -17.75
CA ASP A 159 19.23 -10.44 -17.54
C ASP A 159 20.25 -9.45 -16.94
N MET A 160 21.02 -9.95 -15.98
CA MET A 160 22.02 -9.22 -15.21
C MET A 160 23.43 -9.65 -15.60
N ARG A 161 24.32 -8.67 -15.78
CA ARG A 161 25.76 -8.89 -15.91
C ARG A 161 26.51 -8.19 -14.79
N ILE A 162 27.22 -8.98 -13.98
CA ILE A 162 28.10 -8.48 -12.92
C ILE A 162 29.54 -8.38 -13.44
N ASP A 163 30.23 -7.29 -13.13
CA ASP A 163 31.64 -7.13 -13.49
C ASP A 163 32.53 -8.10 -12.70
N THR A 164 33.25 -8.94 -13.43
CA THR A 164 34.20 -9.88 -12.84
C THR A 164 35.64 -9.38 -12.91
N THR A 165 35.85 -8.07 -13.07
CA THR A 165 37.21 -7.50 -13.02
C THR A 165 37.79 -7.72 -11.63
N ARG A 166 39.04 -8.18 -11.61
CA ARG A 166 39.78 -8.51 -10.39
C ARG A 166 40.76 -7.40 -10.08
N GLU A 167 41.01 -7.20 -8.79
CA GLU A 167 42.07 -6.35 -8.27
C GLU A 167 43.44 -6.81 -8.80
N THR A 168 44.46 -5.93 -8.69
CA THR A 168 45.83 -6.24 -9.12
C THR A 168 46.44 -7.48 -8.44
N ASN A 169 45.93 -7.86 -7.27
CA ASN A 169 46.33 -9.06 -6.53
C ASN A 169 45.57 -10.32 -6.97
N GLY A 170 44.74 -10.24 -8.02
CA GLY A 170 43.95 -11.34 -8.56
C GLY A 170 42.68 -11.67 -7.77
N ARG A 171 42.33 -10.89 -6.75
CA ARG A 171 41.10 -11.12 -5.95
C ARG A 171 39.90 -10.39 -6.55
N PRO A 172 38.69 -10.93 -6.37
CA PRO A 172 37.45 -10.17 -6.54
C PRO A 172 37.46 -8.89 -5.72
N THR A 173 36.72 -7.89 -6.19
CA THR A 173 36.64 -6.58 -5.53
C THR A 173 35.83 -6.67 -4.24
N PHE A 174 35.95 -5.66 -3.38
CA PHE A 174 35.17 -5.53 -2.15
C PHE A 174 33.65 -5.55 -2.41
N TRP A 175 33.22 -4.98 -3.53
CA TRP A 175 31.82 -4.81 -3.93
C TRP A 175 31.07 -6.13 -4.16
N HIS A 176 31.80 -7.21 -4.46
CA HIS A 176 31.21 -8.53 -4.74
C HIS A 176 31.58 -9.60 -3.70
N SER A 177 32.47 -9.29 -2.75
CA SER A 177 33.04 -10.25 -1.79
C SER A 177 32.57 -10.05 -0.36
N THR A 178 31.67 -9.11 -0.12
CA THR A 178 31.06 -8.85 1.20
C THR A 178 29.55 -8.72 1.10
N GLU A 179 28.86 -8.95 2.22
CA GLU A 179 27.41 -9.14 2.26
C GLU A 179 26.63 -7.88 1.85
N ALA A 180 26.83 -6.75 2.52
CA ALA A 180 26.04 -5.54 2.23
C ALA A 180 26.20 -5.02 0.80
N PRO A 181 27.43 -4.91 0.23
CA PRO A 181 27.60 -4.51 -1.16
C PRO A 181 26.97 -5.49 -2.17
N LEU A 182 27.20 -6.80 -2.01
CA LEU A 182 26.63 -7.78 -2.94
C LEU A 182 25.08 -7.79 -2.85
N ARG A 183 24.52 -7.75 -1.64
CA ARG A 183 23.07 -7.69 -1.42
C ARG A 183 22.46 -6.49 -2.13
N ASN A 184 22.98 -5.29 -1.88
CA ASN A 184 22.40 -4.08 -2.42
C ASN A 184 22.65 -3.94 -3.93
N LEU A 185 23.77 -4.46 -4.45
CA LEU A 185 24.02 -4.55 -5.90
C LEU A 185 22.96 -5.43 -6.56
N MET A 186 22.73 -6.63 -6.01
CA MET A 186 21.70 -7.53 -6.52
C MET A 186 20.33 -6.87 -6.53
N ILE A 187 19.98 -6.15 -5.47
CA ILE A 187 18.69 -5.44 -5.39
C ILE A 187 18.63 -4.29 -6.40
N HIS A 188 19.66 -3.45 -6.49
CA HIS A 188 19.72 -2.32 -7.42
C HIS A 188 19.56 -2.78 -8.87
N GLU A 189 20.37 -3.73 -9.30
CA GLU A 189 20.33 -4.22 -10.68
C GLU A 189 19.03 -4.95 -10.98
N THR A 190 18.51 -5.71 -10.01
CA THR A 190 17.18 -6.32 -10.15
C THR A 190 16.08 -5.26 -10.22
N GLY A 191 16.22 -4.14 -9.53
CA GLY A 191 15.31 -2.99 -9.65
C GLY A 191 15.14 -2.57 -11.10
N HIS A 192 16.24 -2.43 -11.85
CA HIS A 192 16.19 -2.23 -13.30
C HIS A 192 15.50 -3.40 -14.02
N GLY A 193 15.84 -4.64 -13.65
CA GLY A 193 15.22 -5.87 -14.17
C GLY A 193 13.72 -6.03 -13.90
N VAL A 194 13.17 -5.28 -12.96
CA VAL A 194 11.73 -5.21 -12.69
C VAL A 194 11.15 -3.85 -13.08
N GLY A 195 11.94 -2.98 -13.71
CA GLY A 195 11.44 -1.82 -14.46
C GLY A 195 11.62 -0.48 -13.77
N LEU A 196 12.42 -0.42 -12.71
CA LEU A 196 12.75 0.82 -12.00
C LEU A 196 13.89 1.56 -12.71
N GLY A 197 13.77 2.87 -12.79
CA GLY A 197 14.88 3.76 -13.17
C GLY A 197 15.75 4.10 -11.97
N HIS A 198 16.69 5.03 -12.14
CA HIS A 198 17.42 5.55 -10.99
C HIS A 198 16.55 6.51 -10.20
N ALA A 199 16.74 6.59 -8.88
CA ALA A 199 16.07 7.52 -8.00
C ALA A 199 16.96 8.72 -7.67
N GLN A 200 16.35 9.91 -7.53
CA GLN A 200 17.04 11.14 -7.10
C GLN A 200 16.27 11.82 -5.96
N ASN A 201 16.48 11.30 -4.75
CA ASN A 201 15.82 11.80 -3.55
C ASN A 201 16.77 12.68 -2.71
N THR A 202 16.20 13.65 -2.00
CA THR A 202 16.93 14.54 -1.09
C THR A 202 16.56 14.20 0.35
N GLY A 203 17.57 13.86 1.16
CA GLY A 203 17.41 13.64 2.60
C GLY A 203 16.87 12.26 3.00
N VAL A 204 16.48 11.43 2.03
CA VAL A 204 16.12 10.02 2.22
C VAL A 204 16.93 9.14 1.28
N ALA A 205 17.08 7.87 1.62
CA ALA A 205 17.81 6.90 0.82
C ALA A 205 16.89 6.13 -0.13
N ALA A 206 17.41 5.75 -1.29
CA ALA A 206 16.82 4.72 -2.16
C ALA A 206 17.91 3.75 -2.62
N VAL A 207 17.56 2.47 -2.80
CA VAL A 207 18.53 1.53 -3.36
C VAL A 207 18.78 1.81 -4.84
N MET A 208 17.80 2.40 -5.53
CA MET A 208 17.89 2.81 -6.92
C MET A 208 18.62 4.14 -7.12
N GLU A 209 19.23 4.76 -6.11
CA GLU A 209 20.17 5.85 -6.35
C GLU A 209 21.28 5.40 -7.31
N GLY A 210 21.72 6.25 -8.24
CA GLY A 210 22.65 5.87 -9.31
C GLY A 210 24.06 5.42 -8.85
N GLY A 211 24.35 5.47 -7.55
CA GLY A 211 25.54 4.88 -6.96
C GLY A 211 25.17 3.80 -5.96
N LEU A 212 25.96 2.72 -5.90
CA LEU A 212 25.72 1.62 -4.97
C LEU A 212 25.81 2.09 -3.52
N ARG A 213 24.69 2.00 -2.80
CA ARG A 213 24.63 2.22 -1.36
C ARG A 213 24.94 0.95 -0.58
N THR A 214 25.70 1.09 0.50
CA THR A 214 26.08 -0.05 1.38
C THR A 214 25.64 0.16 2.83
N ASP A 215 25.08 1.32 3.12
CA ASP A 215 24.65 1.79 4.44
C ASP A 215 23.16 1.54 4.72
N ILE A 216 22.43 0.99 3.75
CA ILE A 216 21.01 0.62 3.84
C ILE A 216 20.81 -0.90 3.71
N TRP A 217 19.66 -1.38 4.17
CA TRP A 217 19.29 -2.79 4.07
C TRP A 217 18.39 -3.06 2.85
N GLY A 218 18.89 -2.80 1.64
CA GLY A 218 18.16 -3.10 0.41
C GLY A 218 17.08 -2.07 0.04
N LEU A 219 15.95 -2.53 -0.51
CA LEU A 219 14.85 -1.67 -1.00
C LEU A 219 14.44 -0.67 0.07
N GLN A 220 14.17 0.58 -0.31
CA GLN A 220 13.65 1.64 0.56
C GLN A 220 12.28 2.11 0.06
N PHE A 221 11.60 2.99 0.79
CA PHE A 221 10.19 3.31 0.53
C PHE A 221 9.92 3.76 -0.92
N ASP A 222 10.78 4.60 -1.50
CA ASP A 222 10.63 5.08 -2.88
C ASP A 222 10.64 3.92 -3.90
N ASP A 223 11.53 2.95 -3.68
CA ASP A 223 11.63 1.73 -4.48
C ASP A 223 10.36 0.88 -4.30
N VAL A 224 9.92 0.68 -3.04
CA VAL A 224 8.73 -0.11 -2.70
C VAL A 224 7.46 0.51 -3.29
N TYR A 225 7.33 1.83 -3.25
CA TYR A 225 6.21 2.54 -3.86
C TYR A 225 6.14 2.29 -5.36
N ALA A 226 7.27 2.34 -6.06
CA ALA A 226 7.36 2.06 -7.49
C ALA A 226 6.97 0.61 -7.82
N LEU A 227 7.45 -0.34 -7.01
CA LEU A 227 7.14 -1.76 -7.17
C LEU A 227 5.66 -2.05 -6.96
N ASN A 228 5.04 -1.49 -5.93
CA ASN A 228 3.60 -1.68 -5.67
C ASN A 228 2.75 -1.05 -6.78
N ARG A 229 3.14 0.14 -7.25
CA ARG A 229 2.46 0.77 -8.38
C ARG A 229 2.50 -0.09 -9.64
N GLN A 230 3.53 -0.90 -9.83
CA GLN A 230 3.61 -1.81 -10.97
C GLN A 230 2.97 -3.16 -10.70
N TYR A 231 3.37 -3.85 -9.65
CA TYR A 231 3.11 -5.27 -9.45
C TYR A 231 2.14 -5.56 -8.30
N GLY A 232 1.50 -4.52 -7.76
CA GLY A 232 0.63 -4.63 -6.61
C GLY A 232 1.38 -4.93 -5.31
N ASP A 233 0.61 -5.03 -4.24
CA ASP A 233 1.13 -5.35 -2.92
C ASP A 233 1.33 -6.88 -2.72
N PRO A 234 1.88 -7.33 -1.59
CA PRO A 234 2.05 -8.75 -1.30
C PRO A 234 0.76 -9.59 -1.33
N LEU A 235 -0.41 -8.98 -1.10
CA LEU A 235 -1.72 -9.66 -1.07
C LEU A 235 -2.27 -9.94 -2.47
N GLU A 236 -1.71 -9.31 -3.50
CA GLU A 236 -2.06 -9.61 -4.88
C GLU A 236 -1.62 -11.02 -5.32
N ARG A 237 -0.64 -11.61 -4.64
CA ARG A 237 -0.12 -12.94 -4.98
C ARG A 237 -1.17 -14.05 -4.74
N ASN A 238 -1.07 -15.13 -5.50
CA ASN A 238 -1.92 -16.33 -5.39
C ASN A 238 -3.42 -16.09 -5.68
N GLY A 239 -3.72 -15.19 -6.64
CA GLY A 239 -5.08 -14.91 -7.11
C GLY A 239 -5.65 -13.56 -6.64
N GLY A 240 -4.91 -12.86 -5.77
CA GLY A 240 -5.20 -11.51 -5.31
C GLY A 240 -6.45 -11.37 -4.45
N ASN A 241 -6.54 -10.27 -3.73
CA ASN A 241 -7.70 -9.89 -2.92
C ASN A 241 -8.65 -8.95 -3.66
N ASN A 242 -8.52 -8.88 -4.99
CA ASN A 242 -9.28 -8.01 -5.89
C ASN A 242 -10.81 -8.28 -5.99
N THR A 243 -11.30 -9.36 -5.37
CA THR A 243 -12.73 -9.71 -5.39
C THR A 243 -13.23 -10.19 -4.03
N ALA A 244 -14.55 -10.08 -3.82
CA ALA A 244 -15.20 -10.62 -2.61
C ALA A 244 -14.94 -12.11 -2.38
N GLY A 245 -14.77 -12.91 -3.46
CA GLY A 245 -14.51 -14.35 -3.36
C GLY A 245 -13.07 -14.71 -3.02
N THR A 246 -12.14 -13.78 -3.23
CA THR A 246 -10.71 -13.96 -2.98
C THR A 246 -10.18 -13.06 -1.85
N ALA A 247 -11.09 -12.45 -1.09
CA ALA A 247 -10.78 -11.53 0.00
C ALA A 247 -9.76 -12.09 1.01
N THR A 248 -8.83 -11.23 1.42
CA THR A 248 -7.80 -11.53 2.43
C THR A 248 -8.46 -11.86 3.77
N LYS A 249 -8.15 -13.03 4.33
CA LYS A 249 -8.78 -13.53 5.56
C LYS A 249 -8.09 -12.97 6.79
N LEU A 250 -8.78 -12.10 7.51
CA LEU A 250 -8.35 -11.52 8.79
C LEU A 250 -8.67 -12.41 10.00
N GLY A 251 -9.51 -13.43 9.82
CA GLY A 251 -9.89 -14.36 10.89
C GLY A 251 -11.08 -13.86 11.73
N ASN A 252 -11.11 -14.26 12.99
CA ASN A 252 -12.21 -13.94 13.91
C ASN A 252 -11.90 -12.65 14.67
N VAL A 253 -12.86 -11.72 14.69
CA VAL A 253 -12.83 -10.52 15.55
C VAL A 253 -13.85 -10.72 16.65
N THR A 254 -13.37 -10.94 17.87
CA THR A 254 -14.20 -11.15 19.08
C THR A 254 -14.48 -9.83 19.78
N LEU A 255 -15.42 -9.80 20.73
CA LEU A 255 -15.65 -8.62 21.56
C LEU A 255 -14.36 -8.20 22.30
N GLY A 256 -14.02 -6.91 22.21
CA GLY A 256 -12.75 -6.34 22.69
C GLY A 256 -11.52 -6.73 21.85
N GLY A 257 -11.72 -7.49 20.78
CA GLY A 257 -10.67 -7.91 19.85
C GLY A 257 -10.41 -6.87 18.76
N PHE A 258 -9.21 -6.97 18.19
CA PHE A 258 -8.70 -6.07 17.17
C PHE A 258 -7.80 -6.82 16.18
N VAL A 259 -7.85 -6.45 14.91
CA VAL A 259 -6.97 -6.92 13.83
C VAL A 259 -6.52 -5.70 13.03
N SER A 260 -5.25 -5.69 12.62
CA SER A 260 -4.65 -4.65 11.77
C SER A 260 -3.82 -5.29 10.67
N VAL A 261 -3.78 -4.66 9.51
CA VAL A 261 -2.93 -5.00 8.36
C VAL A 261 -2.44 -3.71 7.70
N GLY A 262 -1.27 -3.74 7.06
CA GLY A 262 -0.68 -2.62 6.34
C GLY A 262 0.16 -1.65 7.17
N GLY A 263 0.67 -2.06 8.33
CA GLY A 263 1.30 -1.16 9.31
C GLY A 263 2.68 -0.61 8.98
N ASP A 264 3.42 -1.15 7.99
CA ASP A 264 4.86 -0.90 7.86
C ASP A 264 5.24 0.30 6.96
N SER A 265 4.28 0.87 6.23
CA SER A 265 4.49 1.99 5.30
C SER A 265 4.63 3.38 5.95
N VAL A 266 5.16 3.47 7.18
CA VAL A 266 5.11 4.68 8.03
C VAL A 266 6.31 5.62 7.90
N ASP A 267 7.45 5.16 7.38
CA ASP A 267 8.64 5.98 7.20
C ASP A 267 9.40 5.65 5.89
N SER A 268 10.53 6.32 5.64
CA SER A 268 11.30 6.12 4.40
C SER A 268 12.25 4.91 4.45
N VAL A 269 12.49 4.36 5.64
CA VAL A 269 13.50 3.31 5.89
C VAL A 269 12.81 1.97 6.02
N VAL A 270 12.96 1.14 5.00
CA VAL A 270 12.46 -0.23 5.05
C VAL A 270 13.47 -1.11 5.78
N GLN A 271 13.08 -1.62 6.94
CA GLN A 271 13.89 -2.49 7.78
C GLN A 271 13.80 -3.94 7.34
N GLN A 272 14.52 -4.83 8.03
CA GLN A 272 14.59 -6.25 7.70
C GLN A 272 13.30 -7.04 7.93
N PHE A 273 12.46 -6.57 8.84
CA PHE A 273 11.26 -7.29 9.26
C PHE A 273 9.96 -6.64 8.79
N ASP A 274 10.03 -5.52 8.07
CA ASP A 274 8.88 -4.87 7.47
C ASP A 274 8.28 -5.77 6.38
N ASP A 275 7.16 -6.42 6.66
CA ASP A 275 6.49 -7.38 5.79
C ASP A 275 4.96 -7.20 5.73
N ASP A 276 4.43 -6.19 6.41
CA ASP A 276 3.01 -5.82 6.45
C ASP A 276 2.73 -4.59 5.58
N TRP A 277 2.73 -4.82 4.26
CA TRP A 277 2.48 -3.82 3.23
C TRP A 277 1.11 -4.05 2.61
N THR A 278 0.25 -3.03 2.63
CA THR A 278 -1.00 -3.03 1.86
C THR A 278 -1.21 -1.71 1.14
N GLY A 279 -1.65 -1.76 -0.11
CA GLY A 279 -1.84 -0.54 -0.90
C GLY A 279 -2.66 -0.75 -2.16
N ILE A 280 -3.43 0.27 -2.51
CA ILE A 280 -4.17 0.30 -3.77
C ILE A 280 -3.22 0.80 -4.86
N ASP A 281 -3.00 0.04 -5.94
CA ASP A 281 -2.09 0.46 -7.01
C ASP A 281 -2.70 1.57 -7.89
N GLY A 282 -4.03 1.65 -8.01
CA GLY A 282 -4.75 2.71 -8.72
C GLY A 282 -6.27 2.50 -8.82
N THR A 283 -6.96 3.24 -9.69
CA THR A 283 -8.44 3.25 -9.76
C THR A 283 -9.14 1.94 -10.12
N THR A 284 -8.41 0.99 -10.72
CA THR A 284 -8.95 -0.31 -11.12
C THR A 284 -8.83 -1.36 -10.03
N ASP A 285 -8.01 -1.08 -9.02
CA ASP A 285 -7.68 -1.98 -7.94
C ASP A 285 -8.69 -1.84 -6.77
N ALA A 286 -8.99 -2.97 -6.15
CA ALA A 286 -9.96 -3.08 -5.08
C ALA A 286 -9.61 -4.19 -4.09
N ASP A 287 -9.01 -3.81 -2.97
CA ASP A 287 -8.72 -4.76 -1.90
C ASP A 287 -9.97 -5.18 -1.13
N TRP A 288 -10.21 -6.48 -1.07
CA TRP A 288 -11.24 -7.08 -0.22
C TRP A 288 -10.63 -7.80 0.99
N PHE A 289 -11.21 -7.56 2.16
CA PHE A 289 -10.87 -8.23 3.41
C PHE A 289 -12.08 -8.99 3.94
N HIS A 290 -11.83 -10.12 4.58
CA HIS A 290 -12.85 -10.98 5.17
C HIS A 290 -12.55 -11.21 6.65
N PHE A 291 -13.52 -10.90 7.51
CA PHE A 291 -13.47 -11.19 8.93
C PHE A 291 -14.77 -11.84 9.40
N THR A 292 -14.73 -12.55 10.53
CA THR A 292 -15.93 -13.11 11.13
C THR A 292 -16.14 -12.59 12.55
N THR A 293 -17.39 -12.34 12.91
CA THR A 293 -17.78 -12.08 14.30
C THR A 293 -18.46 -13.32 14.86
N THR A 294 -18.19 -13.64 16.12
CA THR A 294 -18.77 -14.81 16.80
C THR A 294 -19.97 -14.45 17.68
N GLU A 295 -20.14 -13.16 17.97
CA GLU A 295 -21.23 -12.60 18.76
C GLU A 295 -21.66 -11.25 18.16
N PRO A 296 -22.89 -10.75 18.44
CA PRO A 296 -23.31 -9.42 18.03
C PRO A 296 -22.45 -8.34 18.70
N GLY A 297 -22.17 -7.24 18.00
CA GLY A 297 -21.35 -6.16 18.53
C GLY A 297 -21.25 -4.96 17.60
N PHE A 298 -20.55 -3.93 18.06
CA PHE A 298 -20.29 -2.69 17.32
C PHE A 298 -18.94 -2.81 16.64
N VAL A 299 -18.93 -2.88 15.31
CA VAL A 299 -17.68 -2.90 14.56
C VAL A 299 -17.18 -1.47 14.34
N ASP A 300 -15.90 -1.26 14.59
CA ASP A 300 -15.18 -0.07 14.18
C ASP A 300 -14.17 -0.48 13.11
N LEU A 301 -14.32 0.11 11.93
CA LEU A 301 -13.40 -0.04 10.81
C LEU A 301 -12.71 1.28 10.57
N LYS A 302 -11.37 1.28 10.52
CA LYS A 302 -10.59 2.48 10.28
C LYS A 302 -9.59 2.21 9.16
N LEU A 303 -9.57 3.10 8.19
CA LEU A 303 -8.66 3.05 7.05
C LEU A 303 -7.79 4.30 7.08
N THR A 304 -6.49 4.10 7.33
CA THR A 304 -5.52 5.18 7.49
C THR A 304 -4.58 5.20 6.30
N PRO A 305 -4.61 6.22 5.42
CA PRO A 305 -3.57 6.39 4.41
C PRO A 305 -2.20 6.54 5.07
N LEU A 306 -1.20 5.85 4.54
CA LEU A 306 0.16 5.84 5.08
C LEU A 306 1.19 6.20 4.00
N GLY A 307 2.35 6.63 4.47
CA GLY A 307 3.49 6.97 3.63
C GLY A 307 4.28 8.16 4.16
N PRO A 308 5.63 8.15 4.07
CA PRO A 308 6.45 9.30 4.41
C PRO A 308 6.26 10.45 3.41
N SER A 309 6.71 11.64 3.83
CA SER A 309 6.97 12.75 2.91
C SER A 309 8.46 12.92 2.69
N TYR A 310 8.89 13.13 1.45
CA TYR A 310 10.27 13.42 1.08
C TYR A 310 10.33 14.31 -0.15
N VAL A 311 11.54 14.73 -0.53
CA VAL A 311 11.76 15.57 -1.70
C VAL A 311 12.44 14.74 -2.79
N SER A 312 11.85 14.69 -3.98
CA SER A 312 12.54 14.23 -5.18
C SER A 312 12.96 15.43 -6.03
N VAL A 313 14.03 15.25 -6.80
CA VAL A 313 14.56 16.32 -7.67
C VAL A 313 13.54 16.77 -8.72
N GLN A 314 12.74 15.84 -9.25
CA GLN A 314 11.82 16.12 -10.36
C GLN A 314 10.41 16.52 -9.92
N GLN A 315 9.87 15.90 -8.86
CA GLN A 315 8.49 16.14 -8.40
C GLN A 315 8.41 17.10 -7.21
N GLY A 316 9.56 17.49 -6.65
CA GLY A 316 9.61 18.34 -5.45
C GLY A 316 9.11 17.58 -4.23
N ASN A 317 8.26 18.21 -3.42
CA ASN A 317 7.70 17.57 -2.24
C ASN A 317 6.72 16.47 -2.64
N PHE A 318 7.08 15.23 -2.34
CA PHE A 318 6.24 14.06 -2.47
C PHE A 318 5.69 13.67 -1.10
N ASN A 319 4.36 13.49 -1.01
CA ASN A 319 3.68 13.07 0.23
C ASN A 319 2.93 11.76 -0.04
N ALA A 320 3.56 10.63 0.29
CA ALA A 320 3.01 9.31 -0.03
C ALA A 320 1.71 8.99 0.72
N ALA A 321 1.44 9.64 1.86
CA ALA A 321 0.19 9.49 2.60
C ALA A 321 -1.02 10.21 1.96
N ALA A 322 -0.85 10.92 0.83
CA ALA A 322 -1.93 11.68 0.20
C ALA A 322 -1.86 11.60 -1.33
N GLN A 323 -1.78 10.39 -1.88
CA GLN A 323 -1.72 10.09 -3.31
C GLN A 323 -3.08 9.67 -3.88
N SER A 324 -3.85 8.88 -3.15
CA SER A 324 -5.23 8.55 -3.50
C SER A 324 -6.17 8.75 -2.32
N ASP A 325 -7.33 9.30 -2.63
CA ASP A 325 -8.48 9.42 -1.75
C ASP A 325 -9.14 8.05 -1.68
N LEU A 326 -9.29 7.54 -0.46
CA LEU A 326 -9.65 6.15 -0.21
C LEU A 326 -11.13 6.05 0.16
N VAL A 327 -11.77 4.98 -0.30
CA VAL A 327 -13.17 4.67 0.02
C VAL A 327 -13.23 3.35 0.76
N LEU A 328 -13.84 3.36 1.94
CA LEU A 328 -14.02 2.17 2.78
C LEU A 328 -15.48 1.71 2.76
N GLN A 329 -15.71 0.42 2.54
CA GLN A 329 -17.05 -0.15 2.50
C GLN A 329 -17.15 -1.43 3.31
N LEU A 330 -18.28 -1.62 3.99
CA LEU A 330 -18.58 -2.80 4.78
C LEU A 330 -19.77 -3.55 4.16
N PHE A 331 -19.66 -4.87 4.07
CA PHE A 331 -20.67 -5.76 3.50
C PHE A 331 -20.95 -6.93 4.44
N ARG A 332 -22.18 -7.44 4.37
CA ARG A 332 -22.51 -8.80 4.82
C ARG A 332 -22.13 -9.76 3.70
N SER A 333 -21.51 -10.90 4.02
CA SER A 333 -21.12 -11.89 3.01
C SER A 333 -22.25 -12.88 2.65
N GLU A 334 -23.08 -13.26 3.63
CA GLU A 334 -24.13 -14.27 3.48
C GLU A 334 -25.52 -13.75 3.87
N PRO A 335 -26.60 -14.19 3.19
CA PRO A 335 -26.65 -15.22 2.14
C PRO A 335 -26.17 -14.75 0.76
N SER A 336 -25.91 -13.45 0.61
CA SER A 336 -25.31 -12.83 -0.57
C SER A 336 -24.53 -11.60 -0.14
N VAL A 337 -23.52 -11.21 -0.93
CA VAL A 337 -22.75 -9.99 -0.66
C VAL A 337 -23.67 -8.76 -0.75
N THR A 338 -23.92 -8.11 0.38
CA THR A 338 -24.78 -6.91 0.47
C THR A 338 -24.10 -5.80 1.24
N LEU A 339 -24.07 -4.61 0.65
CA LEU A 339 -23.50 -3.42 1.27
C LEU A 339 -24.27 -3.05 2.55
N ILE A 340 -23.53 -2.82 3.64
CA ILE A 340 -24.04 -2.37 4.94
C ILE A 340 -23.78 -0.87 5.13
N SER A 341 -22.55 -0.42 4.84
CA SER A 341 -22.12 0.95 5.05
C SER A 341 -20.99 1.34 4.08
N THR A 342 -20.84 2.63 3.82
CA THR A 342 -19.77 3.24 3.05
C THR A 342 -19.26 4.46 3.82
N ALA A 343 -17.94 4.59 3.91
CA ALA A 343 -17.24 5.77 4.37
C ALA A 343 -16.41 6.32 3.18
N ASP A 344 -16.71 7.57 2.86
CA ASP A 344 -16.14 8.39 1.79
C ASP A 344 -16.35 9.86 2.21
N ASN A 345 -15.86 10.17 3.41
CA ASN A 345 -16.17 11.42 4.13
C ASN A 345 -15.00 12.41 4.14
N THR A 346 -13.80 11.91 3.89
CA THR A 346 -12.57 12.69 3.84
C THR A 346 -12.11 12.84 2.39
N GLY A 347 -11.04 13.60 2.19
CA GLY A 347 -10.40 13.69 0.88
C GLY A 347 -9.01 13.06 0.95
N LEU A 348 -8.16 13.36 -0.04
CA LEU A 348 -6.76 12.94 -0.09
C LEU A 348 -6.03 12.99 1.27
N GLY A 349 -5.50 11.83 1.68
CA GLY A 349 -4.76 11.64 2.93
C GLY A 349 -5.61 11.71 4.20
N GLY A 350 -6.93 11.76 4.07
CA GLY A 350 -7.87 11.66 5.17
C GLY A 350 -8.12 10.22 5.61
N VAL A 351 -8.42 10.04 6.89
CA VAL A 351 -8.76 8.75 7.47
C VAL A 351 -10.24 8.48 7.25
N GLU A 352 -10.57 7.36 6.59
CA GLU A 352 -11.94 6.89 6.53
C GLU A 352 -12.28 6.03 7.74
N THR A 353 -13.51 6.16 8.24
CA THR A 353 -13.97 5.40 9.40
C THR A 353 -15.44 5.01 9.25
N ILE A 354 -15.72 3.73 9.47
CA ILE A 354 -17.07 3.23 9.77
C ILE A 354 -17.05 2.93 11.28
N GLY A 355 -17.46 3.91 12.07
CA GLY A 355 -17.44 3.82 13.53
C GLY A 355 -18.73 3.23 14.08
N ALA A 356 -18.62 2.47 15.17
CA ALA A 356 -19.73 1.98 15.98
C ALA A 356 -20.88 1.36 15.16
N ARG A 357 -20.57 0.59 14.11
CA ARG A 357 -21.62 -0.03 13.29
C ARG A 357 -22.11 -1.32 13.94
N TYR A 358 -23.36 -1.35 14.38
CA TYR A 358 -23.91 -2.56 14.98
C TYR A 358 -24.10 -3.72 13.98
N LEU A 359 -23.55 -4.87 14.32
CA LEU A 359 -23.63 -6.14 13.60
C LEU A 359 -24.50 -7.11 14.39
N ALA A 360 -25.80 -7.11 14.10
CA ALA A 360 -26.79 -7.87 14.87
C ALA A 360 -26.68 -9.40 14.74
N THR A 361 -26.13 -9.89 13.62
CA THR A 361 -26.02 -11.33 13.36
C THR A 361 -24.54 -11.72 13.35
N PRO A 362 -24.08 -12.61 14.23
CA PRO A 362 -22.74 -13.19 14.11
C PRO A 362 -22.57 -13.85 12.74
N GLY A 363 -21.39 -13.75 12.16
CA GLY A 363 -21.10 -14.36 10.87
C GLY A 363 -19.97 -13.69 10.12
N ALA A 364 -19.91 -13.95 8.82
CA ALA A 364 -18.87 -13.46 7.94
C ALA A 364 -19.23 -12.10 7.33
N TYR A 365 -18.26 -11.20 7.38
CA TYR A 365 -18.32 -9.84 6.88
C TYR A 365 -17.17 -9.59 5.93
N LEU A 366 -17.38 -8.66 5.00
CA LEU A 366 -16.35 -8.21 4.08
C LEU A 366 -16.14 -6.71 4.23
N ALA A 367 -14.90 -6.27 4.13
CA ALA A 367 -14.57 -4.89 3.88
C ALA A 367 -13.98 -4.76 2.47
N ARG A 368 -14.21 -3.61 1.82
CA ARG A 368 -13.57 -3.26 0.56
C ARG A 368 -12.92 -1.89 0.68
N VAL A 369 -11.68 -1.79 0.23
CA VAL A 369 -10.92 -0.56 0.07
C VAL A 369 -10.77 -0.28 -1.43
N ARG A 370 -10.87 1.00 -1.83
CA ARG A 370 -10.63 1.47 -3.20
C ARG A 370 -10.00 2.84 -3.19
N GLY A 371 -9.25 3.18 -4.23
CA GLY A 371 -8.74 4.52 -4.50
C GLY A 371 -9.50 5.23 -5.62
N THR A 372 -9.57 6.56 -5.60
CA THR A 372 -10.20 7.36 -6.65
C THR A 372 -9.20 8.00 -7.63
N GLN A 373 -7.90 8.02 -7.32
CA GLN A 373 -6.84 8.48 -8.21
C GLN A 373 -6.09 7.28 -8.80
N ASP A 374 -5.56 7.44 -10.02
CA ASP A 374 -4.71 6.41 -10.65
C ASP A 374 -3.26 6.54 -10.15
N LEU A 375 -3.10 6.44 -8.84
CA LEU A 375 -1.85 6.55 -8.10
C LEU A 375 -1.84 5.48 -7.00
N ASN A 376 -0.64 5.00 -6.66
CA ASN A 376 -0.47 4.06 -5.57
C ASN A 376 -0.71 4.76 -4.23
N GLN A 377 -1.47 4.15 -3.34
CA GLN A 377 -1.68 4.62 -1.97
C GLN A 377 -1.58 3.46 -1.00
N PHE A 378 -0.51 3.46 -0.19
CA PHE A 378 -0.41 2.57 0.96
C PHE A 378 -1.39 3.00 2.05
N TYR A 379 -1.85 2.04 2.83
CA TYR A 379 -2.76 2.27 3.93
C TYR A 379 -2.62 1.20 5.01
N GLN A 380 -3.07 1.51 6.21
CA GLN A 380 -3.35 0.55 7.27
C GLN A 380 -4.86 0.37 7.42
N PHE A 381 -5.32 -0.88 7.51
CA PHE A 381 -6.71 -1.22 7.75
C PHE A 381 -6.88 -1.91 9.10
N ASP A 382 -7.69 -1.28 9.95
CA ASP A 382 -7.98 -1.72 11.30
C ASP A 382 -9.45 -2.18 11.43
N VAL A 383 -9.65 -3.29 12.13
CA VAL A 383 -10.96 -3.84 12.47
C VAL A 383 -11.00 -4.12 13.97
N SER A 384 -11.98 -3.56 14.67
CA SER A 384 -12.29 -3.96 16.05
C SER A 384 -13.76 -4.23 16.25
N LEU A 385 -14.08 -5.06 17.25
CA LEU A 385 -15.45 -5.34 17.64
C LEU A 385 -15.63 -5.03 19.12
N ASN A 386 -16.56 -4.14 19.42
CA ASN A 386 -16.88 -3.70 20.76
C ASN A 386 -18.24 -4.26 21.21
N ALA A 387 -18.39 -4.45 22.51
CA ALA A 387 -19.68 -4.87 23.07
C ALA A 387 -20.73 -3.78 22.89
N ALA A 388 -22.00 -4.17 22.93
CA ALA A 388 -23.07 -3.19 23.04
C ALA A 388 -22.89 -2.32 24.30
N PRO A 389 -23.31 -1.04 24.25
CA PRO A 389 -23.28 -0.18 25.42
C PRO A 389 -23.98 -0.85 26.60
N SER A 390 -23.38 -0.75 27.78
CA SER A 390 -24.05 -1.09 29.03
C SER A 390 -25.18 -0.09 29.34
N ALA A 391 -26.02 -0.43 30.31
CA ALA A 391 -27.15 0.40 30.71
C ALA A 391 -26.69 1.84 30.95
N GLY A 392 -27.30 2.77 30.21
CA GLY A 392 -27.13 4.20 30.36
C GLY A 392 -25.80 4.80 29.91
N THR A 393 -24.95 4.04 29.19
CA THR A 393 -23.66 4.56 28.72
C THR A 393 -23.70 5.18 27.32
N SER A 394 -24.79 5.03 26.57
CA SER A 394 -24.96 5.62 25.23
C SER A 394 -26.37 6.18 25.04
N ALA A 395 -26.46 7.25 24.24
CA ALA A 395 -27.71 7.84 23.75
C ALA A 395 -27.87 7.72 22.23
N ASP A 396 -26.99 6.95 21.56
CA ASP A 396 -27.10 6.60 20.14
C ASP A 396 -28.06 5.41 20.01
N LEU A 397 -29.34 5.67 19.80
CA LEU A 397 -30.40 4.66 19.74
C LEU A 397 -30.57 4.10 18.33
N ASN A 398 -30.16 4.82 17.28
CA ASN A 398 -30.22 4.32 15.91
C ASN A 398 -28.98 3.47 15.53
N LEU A 399 -27.96 3.45 16.38
CA LEU A 399 -26.70 2.71 16.23
C LEU A 399 -25.90 3.17 14.99
N ASP A 400 -25.92 4.47 14.72
CA ASP A 400 -25.16 5.10 13.64
C ASP A 400 -23.80 5.68 14.09
N GLY A 401 -23.50 5.57 15.39
CA GLY A 401 -22.27 6.04 16.01
C GLY A 401 -22.32 7.47 16.53
N ALA A 402 -23.44 8.19 16.38
CA ALA A 402 -23.56 9.58 16.80
C ALA A 402 -24.84 9.85 17.60
N SER A 403 -24.72 10.16 18.90
CA SER A 403 -25.87 10.60 19.71
C SER A 403 -26.35 11.99 19.29
N ASN A 404 -27.41 12.07 18.49
CA ASN A 404 -27.88 13.29 17.86
C ASN A 404 -29.43 13.43 17.91
N ALA A 405 -29.98 14.38 17.14
CA ALA A 405 -31.41 14.66 17.12
C ALA A 405 -32.27 13.50 16.58
N ALA A 406 -31.70 12.62 15.75
CA ALA A 406 -32.36 11.42 15.27
C ALA A 406 -32.63 10.44 16.42
N ASP A 407 -31.68 10.28 17.35
CA ASP A 407 -31.86 9.44 18.52
C ASP A 407 -32.88 10.02 19.48
N TRP A 408 -32.88 11.33 19.66
CA TRP A 408 -33.91 12.01 20.44
C TRP A 408 -35.30 11.76 19.87
N ALA A 409 -35.45 11.80 18.55
CA ALA A 409 -36.72 11.50 17.92
C ALA A 409 -37.17 10.05 18.19
N LEU A 410 -36.25 9.08 18.16
CA LEU A 410 -36.54 7.68 18.54
C LEU A 410 -36.92 7.55 20.01
N PHE A 411 -36.17 8.21 20.89
CA PHE A 411 -36.43 8.22 22.33
C PHE A 411 -37.82 8.76 22.63
N VAL A 412 -38.19 9.91 22.05
CA VAL A 412 -39.49 10.55 22.24
C VAL A 412 -40.62 9.73 21.61
N ALA A 413 -40.40 9.17 20.41
CA ALA A 413 -41.42 8.40 19.70
C ALA A 413 -41.86 7.14 20.46
N ASN A 414 -40.98 6.60 21.30
CA ASN A 414 -41.23 5.41 22.11
C ASN A 414 -41.35 5.73 23.61
N SER A 415 -41.38 7.01 24.02
CA SER A 415 -41.51 7.38 25.43
C SER A 415 -42.81 6.84 26.03
N TYR A 416 -42.73 6.37 27.27
CA TYR A 416 -43.80 5.74 28.04
C TYR A 416 -44.38 4.48 27.39
N THR A 417 -43.55 3.73 26.67
CA THR A 417 -43.95 2.43 26.09
C THR A 417 -43.16 1.29 26.70
N ALA A 418 -43.82 0.15 26.92
CA ALA A 418 -43.20 -1.06 27.43
C ALA A 418 -42.91 -2.04 26.28
N PHE A 419 -41.77 -2.71 26.34
CA PHE A 419 -41.20 -3.55 25.28
C PHE A 419 -41.10 -5.04 25.66
N GLY A 420 -41.96 -5.50 26.57
CA GLY A 420 -41.92 -6.87 27.06
C GLY A 420 -41.73 -7.92 25.96
N GLY A 421 -40.66 -8.71 26.08
CA GLY A 421 -40.32 -9.78 25.13
C GLY A 421 -39.37 -9.39 23.98
N LEU A 422 -38.95 -8.12 23.89
CA LEU A 422 -37.86 -7.73 22.98
C LEU A 422 -36.48 -8.13 23.52
N ALA A 423 -35.52 -8.32 22.62
CA ALA A 423 -34.13 -8.43 23.00
C ALA A 423 -33.61 -7.07 23.52
N GLN A 424 -32.63 -7.10 24.42
CA GLN A 424 -32.06 -5.91 25.06
C GLN A 424 -31.67 -4.80 24.08
N ILE A 425 -31.06 -5.17 22.94
CA ILE A 425 -30.69 -4.19 21.91
C ILE A 425 -31.90 -3.61 21.18
N GLU A 426 -32.95 -4.39 20.96
CA GLU A 426 -34.17 -3.91 20.29
C GLU A 426 -34.96 -2.96 21.21
N ALA A 427 -34.92 -3.21 22.53
CA ALA A 427 -35.44 -2.30 23.53
C ALA A 427 -34.60 -1.01 23.60
N PHE A 428 -33.26 -1.14 23.59
CA PHE A 428 -32.33 0.01 23.53
C PHE A 428 -32.63 0.94 22.35
N GLN A 429 -32.81 0.39 21.14
CA GLN A 429 -33.14 1.19 19.95
C GLN A 429 -34.49 1.90 20.03
N ARG A 430 -35.32 1.55 21.02
CA ARG A 430 -36.60 2.18 21.36
C ARG A 430 -36.52 3.04 22.62
N GLY A 431 -35.32 3.27 23.13
CA GLY A 431 -35.08 4.16 24.27
C GLY A 431 -35.18 3.48 25.64
N ASP A 432 -35.09 2.15 25.73
CA ASP A 432 -34.83 1.43 26.98
C ASP A 432 -33.32 1.43 27.27
N LEU A 433 -32.86 2.45 27.99
CA LEU A 433 -31.44 2.66 28.30
C LEU A 433 -31.03 1.99 29.60
N ASP A 434 -31.94 1.64 30.51
CA ASP A 434 -31.61 0.93 31.75
C ASP A 434 -31.91 -0.57 31.75
N PHE A 435 -32.52 -1.04 30.66
CA PHE A 435 -32.83 -2.43 30.34
C PHE A 435 -33.87 -3.07 31.26
N ASP A 436 -34.77 -2.28 31.82
CA ASP A 436 -35.89 -2.79 32.61
C ASP A 436 -37.13 -3.18 31.77
N GLY A 437 -37.07 -2.93 30.46
CA GLY A 437 -38.08 -3.35 29.49
C GLY A 437 -39.13 -2.30 29.18
N ASP A 438 -38.94 -1.03 29.57
CA ASP A 438 -39.74 0.10 29.09
C ASP A 438 -38.86 1.32 28.70
N ASN A 439 -39.49 2.40 28.26
CA ASN A 439 -38.83 3.69 28.03
C ASN A 439 -39.56 4.72 28.87
N ASP A 440 -38.94 5.16 29.97
CA ASP A 440 -39.55 6.06 30.92
C ASP A 440 -38.63 7.22 31.38
N VAL A 441 -38.92 7.78 32.55
CA VAL A 441 -38.15 8.90 33.12
C VAL A 441 -36.75 8.46 33.59
N ALA A 442 -36.57 7.20 34.00
CA ALA A 442 -35.26 6.62 34.30
C ALA A 442 -34.39 6.62 33.04
N ASP A 443 -34.91 6.13 31.91
CA ASP A 443 -34.19 6.14 30.63
C ASP A 443 -33.87 7.55 30.16
N PHE A 444 -34.79 8.49 30.34
CA PHE A 444 -34.52 9.89 29.99
C PHE A 444 -33.33 10.47 30.75
N ARG A 445 -33.13 10.08 32.02
CA ARG A 445 -31.96 10.53 32.80
C ARG A 445 -30.68 9.95 32.22
N PHE A 446 -30.71 8.70 31.78
CA PHE A 446 -29.59 8.06 31.10
C PHE A 446 -29.32 8.70 29.74
N PHE A 447 -30.35 8.90 28.92
CA PHE A 447 -30.25 9.54 27.61
C PHE A 447 -29.64 10.93 27.75
N LYS A 448 -30.17 11.74 28.67
CA LYS A 448 -29.64 13.07 28.97
C LYS A 448 -28.18 13.01 29.40
N THR A 449 -27.83 12.10 30.31
CA THR A 449 -26.45 12.00 30.83
C THR A 449 -25.48 11.61 29.72
N ALA A 450 -25.81 10.58 28.94
CA ALA A 450 -24.99 10.11 27.82
C ALA A 450 -24.90 11.15 26.69
N TYR A 451 -26.01 11.81 26.32
CA TYR A 451 -26.01 12.86 25.32
C TYR A 451 -25.17 14.07 25.74
N ILE A 452 -25.27 14.49 27.01
CA ILE A 452 -24.45 15.59 27.55
C ILE A 452 -22.98 15.19 27.59
N ALA A 453 -22.66 13.93 27.93
CA ALA A 453 -21.29 13.45 27.92
C ALA A 453 -20.70 13.47 26.49
N ALA A 454 -21.48 13.09 25.49
CA ALA A 454 -21.05 13.07 24.09
C ALA A 454 -20.97 14.46 23.43
N ASN A 455 -21.95 15.35 23.70
CA ASN A 455 -22.13 16.60 22.95
C ASN A 455 -22.03 17.88 23.80
N GLY A 456 -21.99 17.76 25.12
CA GLY A 456 -22.03 18.88 26.06
C GLY A 456 -23.44 19.38 26.41
N ALA A 457 -23.55 20.07 27.55
CA ALA A 457 -24.83 20.52 28.11
C ALA A 457 -25.56 21.55 27.23
N ALA A 458 -24.82 22.39 26.50
CA ALA A 458 -25.39 23.38 25.60
C ALA A 458 -26.11 22.73 24.40
N ALA A 459 -25.52 21.68 23.82
CA ALA A 459 -26.14 20.95 22.72
C ALA A 459 -27.45 20.27 23.16
N PHE A 460 -27.48 19.70 24.38
CA PHE A 460 -28.72 19.14 24.94
C PHE A 460 -29.80 20.20 25.18
N ALA A 461 -29.42 21.40 25.63
CA ALA A 461 -30.39 22.49 25.77
C ALA A 461 -31.01 22.89 24.42
N SER A 462 -30.20 22.94 23.36
CA SER A 462 -30.68 23.20 21.99
C SER A 462 -31.56 22.06 21.45
N LEU A 463 -31.27 20.80 21.80
CA LEU A 463 -32.08 19.65 21.43
C LEU A 463 -33.53 19.75 21.95
N LEU A 464 -33.70 20.35 23.12
CA LEU A 464 -35.02 20.58 23.73
C LEU A 464 -35.69 21.88 23.27
N SER A 465 -34.99 22.72 22.50
CA SER A 465 -35.58 23.94 21.95
C SER A 465 -36.47 23.59 20.76
N VAL A 466 -37.78 23.75 20.93
CA VAL A 466 -38.73 23.75 19.82
C VAL A 466 -38.41 24.97 18.94
N PRO A 467 -38.30 24.85 17.61
CA PRO A 467 -38.19 26.02 16.75
C PRO A 467 -39.39 26.93 17.04
N GLU A 468 -39.15 28.10 17.64
CA GLU A 468 -40.20 29.11 17.69
C GLU A 468 -40.57 29.41 16.24
N PRO A 469 -41.86 29.42 15.85
CA PRO A 469 -42.24 29.86 14.53
C PRO A 469 -41.62 31.23 14.35
N GLU A 470 -40.75 31.39 13.34
CA GLU A 470 -39.95 32.60 13.18
C GLU A 470 -40.88 33.80 13.40
N THR A 471 -40.56 34.64 14.38
CA THR A 471 -41.36 35.81 14.74
C THR A 471 -41.62 36.71 13.52
N VAL A 472 -40.79 36.58 12.48
CA VAL A 472 -40.95 37.15 11.13
C VAL A 472 -42.23 36.66 10.42
N SER A 473 -42.57 35.38 10.50
CA SER A 473 -43.77 34.80 9.88
C SER A 473 -45.06 35.27 10.56
N LEU A 474 -45.06 35.38 11.89
CA LEU A 474 -46.18 35.95 12.65
C LEU A 474 -46.31 37.47 12.45
N ALA A 475 -45.19 38.19 12.37
CA ALA A 475 -45.18 39.62 12.07
C ALA A 475 -45.68 39.91 10.64
N ALA A 476 -45.32 39.06 9.66
CA ALA A 476 -45.80 39.16 8.29
C ALA A 476 -47.32 38.91 8.18
N PHE A 477 -47.85 37.93 8.92
CA PHE A 477 -49.29 37.68 8.99
C PHE A 477 -50.05 38.83 9.68
N ALA A 478 -49.52 39.36 10.79
CA ALA A 478 -50.13 40.48 11.51
C ALA A 478 -50.10 41.79 10.67
N ALA A 479 -49.03 42.02 9.90
CA ALA A 479 -48.93 43.14 8.97
C ALA A 479 -49.93 43.00 7.81
N ALA A 480 -50.11 41.80 7.25
CA ALA A 480 -51.09 41.53 6.20
C ALA A 480 -52.54 41.76 6.68
N CYS A 481 -52.88 41.35 7.90
CA CYS A 481 -54.20 41.62 8.50
C CYS A 481 -54.44 43.13 8.75
N CYS A 482 -53.42 43.89 9.14
CA CYS A 482 -53.52 45.34 9.33
C CYS A 482 -53.70 46.13 8.02
N VAL A 483 -53.11 45.65 6.91
CA VAL A 483 -53.24 46.28 5.59
C VAL A 483 -54.62 46.02 4.96
N LEU A 484 -55.21 44.85 5.21
CA LEU A 484 -56.56 44.51 4.72
C LEU A 484 -57.69 45.17 5.51
N GLY A 485 -57.48 45.51 6.79
CA GLY A 485 -58.48 46.17 7.65
C GLY A 485 -58.70 47.67 7.42
N ARG A 486 -57.89 48.35 6.58
CA ARG A 486 -57.93 49.82 6.40
C ARG A 486 -58.78 50.33 5.24
N ARG A 487 -59.50 49.47 4.50
CA ARG A 487 -60.41 49.90 3.43
C ARG A 487 -61.86 49.59 3.79
N THR A 488 -62.51 50.51 4.52
CA THR A 488 -63.85 51.06 4.23
C THR A 488 -64.33 51.86 5.45
N ALA A 489 -64.10 53.17 5.43
CA ALA A 489 -64.91 54.12 6.19
C ALA A 489 -65.14 55.37 5.31
N SER A 490 -65.98 55.18 4.29
CA SER A 490 -66.66 56.28 3.60
C SER A 490 -67.77 56.80 4.50
N ARG A 491 -67.89 58.12 4.67
CA ARG A 491 -69.12 58.82 5.10
C ARG A 491 -68.90 60.35 5.09
N PRO A 492 -69.99 61.11 5.00
CA PRO A 492 -70.95 61.24 3.90
C PRO A 492 -70.61 62.43 2.97
#